data_AF-A0A0W0R1S4-F1
#
_entry.id   AF-A0A0W0R1S4-F1
#
_cell.length_a   1.000
_cell.length_b   1.000
_cell.length_c   1.000
_cell.angle_alpha   90.00
_cell.angle_beta   90.00
_cell.angle_gamma   90.00
#
_symmetry.space_group_name_H-M   'P 1'
#
loop_
_entity.id
_entity.type
_entity.pdbx_description
1 polymer ?
#
loop_
_entity_poly.entity_id
_entity_poly.type
_entity_poly.pdbx_seq_one_letter_code
_entity_poly.pdbx_strand_id
1 'polypeptide(L)'
;MAYPYKERQSLLERIIGIENSSEKERALQGFIEAEEAILNEGQFKLRSQALDTARLLLISLNQEKKCIEQDASEHAVPGLEGFSI
;
A
#
# COMPACT_ATOMS: atom_id res chain seq x y z
N MET A 1 -10.77 13.28 -15.84
CA MET A 1 -11.73 12.35 -16.48
C MET A 1 -11.94 11.22 -15.48
N ALA A 2 -13.08 11.18 -14.78
CA ALA A 2 -13.31 10.19 -13.73
C ALA A 2 -13.67 8.83 -14.36
N TYR A 3 -12.94 7.78 -14.00
CA TYR A 3 -13.25 6.42 -14.47
C TYR A 3 -14.65 6.01 -13.97
N PRO A 4 -15.53 5.42 -14.80
CA PRO A 4 -16.73 4.76 -14.32
C PRO A 4 -16.43 3.69 -13.24
N TYR A 5 -17.36 3.47 -12.31
CA TYR A 5 -17.18 2.59 -11.14
C TYR A 5 -16.58 1.21 -11.48
N LYS A 6 -17.02 0.58 -12.58
CA LYS A 6 -16.50 -0.71 -13.05
C LYS A 6 -15.02 -0.66 -13.45
N GLU A 7 -14.58 0.44 -14.05
CA GLU A 7 -13.18 0.62 -14.43
C GLU A 7 -12.29 0.84 -13.20
N ARG A 8 -12.79 1.55 -12.18
CA ARG A 8 -12.08 1.73 -10.89
C ARG A 8 -11.87 0.39 -10.18
N GLN A 9 -12.92 -0.43 -10.14
CA GLN A 9 -12.85 -1.76 -9.54
C GLN A 9 -11.89 -2.67 -10.30
N SER A 10 -11.97 -2.71 -11.64
CA SER A 10 -11.04 -3.48 -12.47
C SER A 10 -9.58 -3.01 -12.33
N LEU A 11 -9.36 -1.71 -12.21
CA LEU A 11 -8.02 -1.16 -11.98
C LEU A 11 -7.47 -1.61 -10.62
N LEU A 12 -8.27 -1.56 -9.56
CA LEU A 12 -7.88 -2.03 -8.24
C LEU A 12 -7.55 -3.53 -8.24
N GLU A 13 -8.36 -4.37 -8.90
CA GLU A 13 -8.09 -5.80 -9.05
C GLU A 13 -6.74 -6.08 -9.73
N ARG A 14 -6.40 -5.30 -10.76
CA ARG A 14 -5.09 -5.38 -11.42
C ARG A 14 -3.95 -4.99 -10.49
N ILE A 15 -4.14 -3.97 -9.66
CA ILE A 15 -3.13 -3.54 -8.66
C ILE A 15 -2.92 -4.64 -7.61
N ILE A 16 -4.00 -5.27 -7.13
CA ILE A 16 -3.93 -6.38 -6.18
C ILE A 16 -3.09 -7.54 -6.74
N GLY A 17 -3.24 -7.81 -8.04
CA GLY A 17 -2.49 -8.86 -8.76
C GLY A 17 -1.00 -8.58 -8.98
N ILE A 18 -0.48 -7.40 -8.65
CA ILE A 18 0.97 -7.12 -8.74
C ILE A 18 1.70 -8.00 -7.73
N GLU A 19 2.72 -8.75 -8.14
CA GLU A 19 3.46 -9.63 -7.22
C GLU A 19 4.50 -8.86 -6.41
N ASN A 20 5.16 -7.87 -7.02
CA ASN A 20 6.16 -7.05 -6.36
C ASN A 20 5.51 -6.08 -5.35
N SER A 21 5.85 -6.24 -4.07
CA SER A 21 5.29 -5.44 -2.97
C SER A 21 5.55 -3.93 -3.13
N SER A 22 6.73 -3.53 -3.60
CA SER A 22 7.07 -2.10 -3.78
C SER A 22 6.35 -1.48 -4.99
N GLU A 23 6.18 -2.23 -6.08
CA GLU A 23 5.39 -1.78 -7.22
C GLU A 23 3.90 -1.70 -6.89
N LYS A 24 3.40 -2.68 -6.12
CA LYS A 24 2.03 -2.69 -5.59
C LYS A 24 1.77 -1.48 -4.70
N GLU A 25 2.69 -1.16 -3.80
CA GLU A 25 2.60 0.02 -2.93
C GLU A 25 2.48 1.31 -3.75
N ARG A 26 3.39 1.51 -4.70
CA ARG A 26 3.40 2.69 -5.57
C ARG A 26 2.12 2.80 -6.39
N ALA A 27 1.60 1.67 -6.88
CA ALA A 27 0.36 1.63 -7.63
C ALA A 27 -0.88 1.91 -6.76
N LEU A 28 -0.91 1.39 -5.53
CA LEU A 28 -1.97 1.69 -4.55
C LEU A 28 -1.98 3.18 -4.18
N GLN A 29 -0.81 3.79 -3.94
CA GLN A 29 -0.68 5.23 -3.69
C GLN A 29 -1.23 6.06 -4.85
N GLY A 30 -0.80 5.77 -6.08
CA GLY A 30 -1.29 6.50 -7.27
C GLY A 30 -2.81 6.35 -7.48
N PHE A 31 -3.37 5.17 -7.19
CA PHE A 31 -4.82 4.96 -7.24
C PHE A 31 -5.57 5.80 -6.20
N ILE A 32 -5.07 5.83 -4.96
CA ILE A 32 -5.67 6.61 -3.86
C ILE A 32 -5.63 8.10 -4.19
N GLU A 33 -4.48 8.63 -4.62
CA GLU A 33 -4.32 10.04 -4.98
C GLU A 33 -5.26 10.44 -6.13
N ALA A 34 -5.39 9.60 -7.15
CA ALA A 34 -6.30 9.85 -8.27
C ALA A 34 -7.78 9.85 -7.83
N GLU A 35 -8.20 8.90 -6.97
CA GLU A 35 -9.57 8.86 -6.45
C GLU A 35 -9.86 10.03 -5.49
N GLU A 36 -8.89 10.44 -4.66
CA GLU A 36 -9.00 11.60 -3.79
C GLU A 36 -9.11 12.90 -4.56
N ALA A 37 -8.35 13.06 -5.65
CA ALA A 37 -8.48 14.19 -6.56
C ALA A 37 -9.90 14.28 -7.15
N ILE A 38 -10.48 13.15 -7.59
CA ILE A 38 -11.85 13.10 -8.12
C ILE A 38 -12.89 13.46 -7.05
N LEU A 39 -12.69 13.01 -5.81
CA LEU A 39 -13.58 13.36 -4.68
C LEU A 39 -13.50 14.84 -4.33
N ASN A 40 -12.28 15.40 -4.29
CA ASN A 40 -12.04 16.82 -4.00
C ASN A 40 -12.58 17.75 -5.10
N GLU A 41 -12.59 17.31 -6.36
CA GLU A 41 -13.22 18.03 -7.47
C GLU A 41 -14.77 18.05 -7.40
N GLY A 42 -15.37 17.43 -6.38
CA GLY A 42 -16.82 17.50 -6.12
C GLY A 42 -17.67 16.74 -7.13
N GLN A 43 -17.05 15.97 -8.04
CA GLN A 43 -17.76 15.22 -9.08
C GLN A 43 -18.47 13.96 -8.55
N PHE A 44 -18.07 13.44 -7.38
CA PHE A 44 -18.68 12.26 -6.77
C PHE A 44 -18.91 12.45 -5.27
N LYS A 45 -20.17 12.47 -4.83
CA LYS A 45 -20.57 12.51 -3.41
C LYS A 45 -20.48 11.14 -2.70
N LEU A 46 -20.32 10.05 -3.45
CA LEU A 46 -20.27 8.70 -2.91
C LEU A 46 -18.82 8.27 -2.76
N ARG A 47 -18.38 8.15 -1.52
CA ARG A 47 -17.09 7.56 -1.15
C ARG A 47 -16.98 6.18 -1.79
N SER A 48 -15.97 6.01 -2.65
CA SER A 48 -15.78 4.80 -3.45
C SER A 48 -15.30 3.65 -2.55
N GLN A 49 -16.03 2.52 -2.53
CA GLN A 49 -15.58 1.31 -1.83
C GLN A 49 -14.18 0.88 -2.29
N ALA A 50 -13.83 1.11 -3.57
CA ALA A 50 -12.50 0.82 -4.10
C ALA A 50 -11.42 1.69 -3.45
N LEU A 51 -11.71 2.96 -3.13
CA LEU A 51 -10.77 3.83 -2.41
C LEU A 51 -10.52 3.33 -0.99
N ASP A 52 -11.58 2.98 -0.25
CA ASP A 52 -11.43 2.47 1.11
C ASP A 52 -10.69 1.12 1.11
N THR A 53 -10.96 0.22 0.15
CA THR A 53 -10.20 -1.03 -0.03
C THR A 53 -8.72 -0.78 -0.35
N ALA A 54 -8.42 0.15 -1.26
CA ALA A 54 -7.04 0.50 -1.60
C ALA A 54 -6.26 1.02 -0.39
N ARG A 55 -6.88 1.88 0.44
CA ARG A 55 -6.28 2.40 1.68
C ARG A 55 -5.99 1.29 2.68
N LEU A 56 -6.94 0.39 2.90
CA LEU A 56 -6.74 -0.75 3.81
C LEU A 56 -5.60 -1.65 3.35
N LEU A 57 -5.53 -1.95 2.05
CA LEU A 57 -4.44 -2.75 1.48
C LEU A 57 -3.07 -2.07 1.66
N LEU A 58 -2.99 -0.76 1.43
CA LEU A 58 -1.75 -0.01 1.62
C LEU A 58 -1.30 0.00 3.08
N ILE A 59 -2.25 0.11 4.02
CA ILE A 59 -1.95 0.01 5.46
C ILE A 59 -1.40 -1.37 5.80
N SER A 60 -2.06 -2.45 5.34
CA SER A 60 -1.61 -3.82 5.57
C SER A 60 -0.20 -4.06 5.02
N LEU A 61 0.07 -3.63 3.78
CA LEU A 61 1.37 -3.80 3.14
C LEU A 61 2.49 -3.07 3.90
N ASN A 62 2.19 -1.88 4.43
CA ASN A 62 3.14 -1.12 5.25
C ASN A 62 3.34 -1.73 6.65
N GLN A 63 2.32 -2.37 7.23
CA GLN A 63 2.46 -3.11 8.48
C GLN A 63 3.34 -4.35 8.31
N GLU A 64 3.14 -5.11 7.23
CA GLU A 64 3.97 -6.29 6.90
C GLU A 64 5.45 -5.90 6.77
N LYS A 65 5.75 -4.80 6.06
CA LYS A 65 7.13 -4.28 5.93
C LYS A 65 7.75 -3.94 7.28
N LYS A 66 7.01 -3.23 8.14
CA LYS A 66 7.48 -2.87 9.49
C LYS A 66 7.74 -4.10 10.36
N CYS A 67 6.88 -5.12 10.28
CA CYS A 67 7.09 -6.36 11.02
C CYS A 67 8.37 -7.08 10.57
N ILE A 68 8.65 -7.13 9.26
CA ILE A 68 9.88 -7.73 8.73
C ILE A 68 11.12 -6.94 9.16
N GLU A 69 11.07 -5.60 9.13
CA GLU A 69 12.17 -4.74 9.59
C GLU A 69 12.44 -4.89 11.09
N GLN A 70 11.39 -5.06 11.91
CA GLN A 70 11.53 -5.29 13.35
C GLN A 70 12.10 -6.67 13.66
N ASP A 71 11.65 -7.71 12.97
CA ASP A 71 12.18 -9.08 13.11
C ASP A 71 13.68 -9.15 12.72
N ALA A 72 14.07 -8.47 11.65
CA ALA A 72 15.47 -8.33 11.25
C ALA A 72 16.30 -7.55 12.30
N SER A 73 15.70 -6.58 12.99
CA SER A 73 16.34 -5.83 14.07
C SER A 73 16.41 -6.60 15.39
N GLU A 74 15.47 -7.51 15.66
CA GLU A 74 15.41 -8.31 16.89
C GLU A 74 16.34 -9.54 16.82
N HIS A 75 16.57 -10.06 15.61
CA HIS A 75 17.57 -11.10 15.34
C HIS A 75 18.99 -10.59 15.10
N ALA A 76 19.19 -9.27 15.03
CA ALA A 76 20.51 -8.65 15.03
C ALA A 76 21.11 -8.70 16.45
N VAL A 77 21.55 -9.89 16.88
CA VAL A 77 22.27 -10.08 18.14
C VAL A 77 23.58 -9.26 18.09
N PRO A 78 23.79 -8.26 18.96
CA PRO A 78 25.10 -7.63 19.11
C PRO A 78 25.96 -8.56 19.96
N GLY A 79 26.72 -9.44 19.33
CA GLY A 79 27.58 -10.35 20.06
C GLY A 79 28.56 -11.07 19.16
N LEU A 80 29.74 -10.46 18.97
CA LEU A 80 31.06 -11.11 18.98
C LEU A 80 32.16 -10.13 18.51
N GLU A 81 32.35 -9.01 19.22
CA GLU A 81 33.63 -8.29 19.17
C GLU A 81 34.07 -8.07 20.62
N GLY A 82 34.95 -8.94 21.15
CA GLY A 82 35.46 -8.72 22.50
C GLY A 82 36.13 -9.89 23.23
N PHE A 83 36.33 -11.07 22.63
CA PHE A 83 37.23 -12.07 23.23
C PHE A 83 38.64 -11.92 22.63
N SER A 84 39.43 -11.04 23.27
CA SER A 84 40.89 -11.07 23.13
C SER A 84 41.43 -12.21 23.98
N ILE A 85 42.03 -13.22 23.33
CA ILE A 85 42.90 -14.21 23.98
C ILE A 85 44.33 -13.66 23.96
#